data_AF-U3U0L6-F1
#
_entry.id   AF-U3U0L6-F1
#
_cell.length_a   1.000
_cell.length_b   1.000
_cell.length_c   1.000
_cell.angle_alpha   90.00
_cell.angle_beta   90.00
_cell.angle_gamma   90.00
#
_symmetry.space_group_name_H-M   'P 1'
#
loop_
_entity.id
_entity.type
_entity.pdbx_description
1 polymer ?
#
loop_
_entity_poly.entity_id
_entity_poly.type
_entity_poly.pdbx_seq_one_letter_code
_entity_poly.pdbx_strand_id
1 'polypeptide(L)'
;MGFLFAGVNYYDGIGFLTHKKASLKSAKELDGATVCIQVGTDTELNVADYFKANKMQYTPVTFDRSDESAKALDSGRCDTLSSDQSQLYAQRIKLGKPDDFIVLAEVISKEPLGPVVRRGDDDWFTIVKWSLFAMLNAEEMGISSKSVDEMAAKPTTPDMAHLLGAEGDFGKDLKLDNKCAYNIIKQVGNYQEVFDRNVGKDSALKIARGQNALWN
;
A
#
# COMPACT_ATOMS: atom_id res chain seq x y z
N MET A 1 -9.37 23.04 2.57
CA MET A 1 -9.17 21.79 3.33
C MET A 1 -8.54 22.12 4.68
N GLY A 2 -9.00 21.48 5.77
CA GLY A 2 -8.56 21.72 7.15
C GLY A 2 -7.51 20.73 7.68
N PHE A 3 -6.81 20.02 6.78
CA PHE A 3 -5.89 18.93 7.13
C PHE A 3 -4.59 18.96 6.31
N LEU A 4 -3.61 18.15 6.72
CA LEU A 4 -2.30 17.93 6.12
C LEU A 4 -2.01 16.42 6.02
N PHE A 5 -1.29 16.01 4.98
CA PHE A 5 -0.76 14.65 4.85
C PHE A 5 0.67 14.60 5.37
N ALA A 6 0.92 13.74 6.37
CA ALA A 6 2.23 13.65 7.02
C ALA A 6 3.27 12.85 6.22
N GLY A 7 2.84 12.09 5.22
CA GLY A 7 3.66 11.27 4.35
C GLY A 7 2.79 10.24 3.64
N VAL A 8 3.35 9.54 2.64
CA VAL A 8 2.67 8.44 1.96
C VAL A 8 3.25 7.13 2.51
N ASN A 9 2.43 6.33 3.17
CA ASN A 9 2.87 5.04 3.73
C ASN A 9 2.44 3.85 2.86
N TYR A 10 1.56 4.06 1.89
CA TYR A 10 1.22 3.06 0.91
C TYR A 10 0.79 3.73 -0.40
N TYR A 11 1.54 3.50 -1.47
CA TYR A 11 1.16 3.87 -2.83
C TYR A 11 0.24 2.80 -3.38
N ASP A 12 -1.03 3.14 -3.54
CA ASP A 12 -2.04 2.32 -4.20
C ASP A 12 -2.44 2.92 -5.55
N GLY A 13 -3.32 2.19 -6.21
CA GLY A 13 -4.14 2.72 -7.28
C GLY A 13 -5.03 1.62 -7.84
N ILE A 14 -5.94 2.05 -8.71
CA ILE A 14 -6.92 1.19 -9.33
C ILE A 14 -6.21 0.19 -10.24
N GLY A 15 -6.58 -1.09 -10.09
CA GLY A 15 -6.11 -2.20 -10.91
C GLY A 15 -7.26 -3.09 -11.37
N PHE A 16 -6.91 -4.32 -11.75
CA PHE A 16 -7.84 -5.30 -12.29
C PHE A 16 -7.56 -6.69 -11.74
N LEU A 17 -8.58 -7.37 -11.21
CA LEU A 17 -8.54 -8.75 -10.74
C LEU A 17 -9.28 -9.64 -11.75
N THR A 18 -8.59 -10.64 -12.29
CA THR A 18 -9.16 -11.55 -13.30
C THR A 18 -8.83 -13.01 -12.99
N HIS A 19 -9.61 -13.93 -13.56
CA HIS A 19 -9.35 -15.36 -13.43
C HIS A 19 -8.18 -15.77 -14.32
N LYS A 20 -7.20 -16.51 -13.77
CA LYS A 20 -6.04 -17.06 -14.49
C LYS A 20 -6.37 -17.82 -15.77
N LYS A 21 -7.56 -18.42 -15.89
CA LYS A 21 -8.02 -19.13 -17.10
C LYS A 21 -8.15 -18.21 -18.31
N ALA A 22 -8.41 -16.92 -18.11
CA ALA A 22 -8.44 -15.93 -19.18
C ALA A 22 -7.05 -15.74 -19.83
N SER A 23 -5.98 -16.22 -19.19
CA SER A 23 -4.59 -16.15 -19.69
C SER A 23 -4.08 -14.73 -19.97
N LEU A 24 -4.77 -13.71 -19.43
CA LEU A 24 -4.39 -12.31 -19.51
C LEU A 24 -3.16 -12.05 -18.65
N LYS A 25 -2.20 -11.28 -19.18
CA LYS A 25 -1.00 -10.86 -18.44
C LYS A 25 -0.97 -9.37 -18.16
N SER A 26 -1.77 -8.59 -18.90
CA SER A 26 -1.82 -7.14 -18.83
C SER A 26 -3.26 -6.63 -18.90
N ALA A 27 -3.54 -5.53 -18.21
CA ALA A 27 -4.81 -4.81 -18.34
C ALA A 27 -5.01 -4.24 -19.76
N LYS A 28 -3.95 -4.15 -20.58
CA LYS A 28 -4.02 -3.76 -22.00
C LYS A 28 -4.67 -4.83 -22.88
N GLU A 29 -4.87 -6.03 -22.35
CA GLU A 29 -5.52 -7.15 -23.05
C GLU A 29 -7.02 -7.24 -22.72
N LEU A 30 -7.58 -6.25 -22.01
CA LEU A 30 -8.97 -6.25 -21.57
C LEU A 30 -9.97 -5.70 -22.60
N ASP A 31 -9.58 -5.52 -23.87
CA ASP A 31 -10.48 -5.00 -24.89
C ASP A 31 -11.71 -5.90 -25.07
N GLY A 32 -12.90 -5.29 -24.95
CA GLY A 32 -14.20 -5.97 -25.00
C GLY A 32 -14.63 -6.62 -23.68
N ALA A 33 -13.85 -6.54 -22.61
CA ALA A 33 -14.15 -7.20 -21.34
C ALA A 33 -15.37 -6.63 -20.63
N THR A 34 -16.06 -7.48 -19.87
CA THR A 34 -17.06 -7.09 -18.88
C THR A 34 -16.37 -6.78 -17.56
N VAL A 35 -16.48 -5.53 -17.08
CA VAL A 35 -15.78 -5.04 -15.89
C VAL A 35 -16.78 -4.82 -14.76
N CYS A 36 -16.64 -5.59 -13.68
CA CYS A 36 -17.36 -5.37 -12.43
C CYS A 36 -16.78 -4.16 -11.70
N ILE A 37 -17.64 -3.21 -11.27
CA ILE A 37 -17.23 -1.98 -10.58
C ILE A 37 -18.25 -1.65 -9.49
N GLN A 38 -17.82 -1.07 -8.37
CA GLN A 38 -18.75 -0.50 -7.38
C GLN A 38 -19.19 0.91 -7.83
N VAL A 39 -20.50 1.22 -7.80
CA VAL A 39 -21.00 2.56 -8.15
C VAL A 39 -20.51 3.62 -7.17
N GLY A 40 -20.40 4.86 -7.66
CA GLY A 40 -20.13 6.03 -6.81
C GLY A 40 -18.69 6.11 -6.30
N THR A 41 -17.77 5.38 -6.93
CA THR A 41 -16.33 5.47 -6.67
C THR A 41 -15.62 6.17 -7.83
N ASP A 42 -14.42 6.67 -7.57
CA ASP A 42 -13.50 7.15 -8.60
C ASP A 42 -13.02 6.04 -9.54
N THR A 43 -13.09 4.77 -9.12
CA THR A 43 -12.85 3.59 -9.97
C THR A 43 -13.65 3.64 -11.26
N GLU A 44 -14.94 3.99 -11.19
CA GLU A 44 -15.82 4.06 -12.36
C GLU A 44 -15.30 5.04 -13.41
N LEU A 45 -14.89 6.23 -12.98
CA LEU A 45 -14.38 7.29 -13.84
C LEU A 45 -13.00 6.92 -14.42
N ASN A 46 -12.09 6.44 -13.58
CA ASN A 46 -10.73 6.11 -13.98
C ASN A 46 -10.68 4.89 -14.94
N VAL A 47 -11.53 3.89 -14.74
CA VAL A 47 -11.67 2.77 -15.68
C VAL A 47 -12.18 3.27 -17.03
N ALA A 48 -13.21 4.13 -17.04
CA ALA A 48 -13.71 4.71 -18.28
C ALA A 48 -12.62 5.48 -19.04
N ASP A 49 -11.84 6.31 -18.34
CA ASP A 49 -10.74 7.07 -18.92
C ASP A 49 -9.60 6.15 -19.41
N TYR A 50 -9.25 5.09 -18.67
CA TYR A 50 -8.23 4.14 -19.07
C TYR A 50 -8.59 3.41 -20.37
N PHE A 51 -9.82 2.87 -20.46
CA PHE A 51 -10.28 2.18 -21.67
C PHE A 51 -10.31 3.14 -22.87
N LYS A 52 -10.83 4.36 -22.68
CA LYS A 52 -10.84 5.39 -23.71
C LYS A 52 -9.44 5.78 -24.18
N ALA A 53 -8.51 6.03 -23.26
CA ALA A 53 -7.13 6.41 -23.56
C ALA A 53 -6.37 5.32 -24.31
N ASN A 54 -6.67 4.05 -24.03
CA ASN A 54 -6.09 2.89 -24.70
C ASN A 54 -6.87 2.41 -25.94
N LYS A 55 -7.92 3.15 -26.35
CA LYS A 55 -8.79 2.79 -27.48
C LYS A 55 -9.45 1.41 -27.35
N MET A 56 -9.74 0.99 -26.12
CA MET A 56 -10.42 -0.25 -25.81
C MET A 56 -11.90 0.01 -25.53
N GLN A 57 -12.74 -1.00 -25.80
CA GLN A 57 -14.14 -1.05 -25.39
C GLN A 57 -14.27 -1.90 -24.12
N TYR A 58 -15.30 -1.65 -23.32
CA TYR A 58 -15.67 -2.50 -22.19
C TYR A 58 -17.16 -2.36 -21.87
N THR A 59 -17.69 -3.34 -21.15
CA THR A 59 -19.04 -3.30 -20.61
C THR A 59 -18.97 -3.14 -19.09
N PRO A 60 -19.32 -1.97 -18.51
CA PRO A 60 -19.40 -1.84 -17.06
C PRO A 60 -20.60 -2.63 -16.50
N VAL A 61 -20.37 -3.40 -15.45
CA VAL A 61 -21.42 -4.00 -14.63
C VAL A 61 -21.26 -3.48 -13.21
N THR A 62 -22.22 -2.68 -12.78
CA THR A 62 -22.09 -1.92 -11.55
C THR A 62 -22.87 -2.54 -10.40
N PHE A 63 -22.35 -2.35 -9.18
CA PHE A 63 -22.90 -2.89 -7.94
C PHE A 63 -22.87 -1.86 -6.82
N ASP A 64 -23.82 -1.93 -5.90
CA ASP A 64 -23.88 -1.03 -4.74
C ASP A 64 -22.82 -1.39 -3.69
N ARG A 65 -22.40 -2.67 -3.64
CA ARG A 65 -21.49 -3.18 -2.61
C ARG A 65 -20.28 -3.88 -3.22
N SER A 66 -19.11 -3.65 -2.62
CA SER A 66 -17.85 -4.30 -3.01
C SER A 66 -17.90 -5.83 -2.94
N ASP A 67 -18.67 -6.42 -2.01
CA ASP A 67 -18.78 -7.87 -1.91
C ASP A 67 -19.66 -8.48 -3.02
N GLU A 68 -20.59 -7.71 -3.58
CA GLU A 68 -21.42 -8.14 -4.71
C GLU A 68 -20.63 -8.13 -6.02
N SER A 69 -19.80 -7.12 -6.26
CA SER A 69 -18.94 -7.06 -7.45
C SER A 69 -17.90 -8.20 -7.45
N ALA A 70 -17.34 -8.55 -6.30
CA ALA A 70 -16.45 -9.69 -6.14
C ALA A 70 -17.16 -11.04 -6.41
N LYS A 71 -18.38 -11.23 -5.88
CA LYS A 71 -19.18 -12.44 -6.16
C LYS A 71 -19.55 -12.57 -7.63
N ALA A 72 -19.82 -11.45 -8.31
CA ALA A 72 -20.12 -11.46 -9.73
C ALA A 72 -18.90 -11.85 -10.60
N LEU A 73 -17.68 -11.47 -10.20
CA LEU A 73 -16.47 -12.01 -10.79
C LEU A 73 -16.35 -13.53 -10.51
N ASP A 74 -16.56 -13.97 -9.27
CA ASP A 74 -16.44 -15.39 -8.88
C ASP A 74 -17.42 -16.29 -9.65
N SER A 75 -18.63 -15.79 -9.93
CA SER A 75 -19.64 -16.50 -10.70
C SER A 75 -19.42 -16.45 -12.22
N GLY A 76 -18.40 -15.73 -12.70
CA GLY A 76 -18.14 -15.53 -14.13
C GLY A 76 -19.12 -14.59 -14.84
N ARG A 77 -19.81 -13.70 -14.09
CA ARG A 77 -20.68 -12.66 -14.67
C ARG A 77 -19.86 -11.49 -15.25
N CYS A 78 -18.64 -11.31 -14.75
CA CYS A 78 -17.66 -10.35 -15.27
C CYS A 78 -16.36 -11.08 -15.61
N ASP A 79 -15.63 -10.56 -16.60
CA ASP A 79 -14.30 -11.05 -16.96
C ASP A 79 -13.22 -10.54 -15.98
N THR A 80 -13.46 -9.36 -15.40
CA THR A 80 -12.56 -8.70 -14.46
C THR A 80 -13.31 -7.84 -13.44
N LEU A 81 -12.72 -7.64 -12.27
CA LEU A 81 -13.15 -6.70 -11.23
C LEU A 81 -12.13 -5.57 -11.15
N SER A 82 -12.59 -4.32 -11.11
CA SER A 82 -11.71 -3.17 -10.87
C SER A 82 -12.02 -2.50 -9.52
N SER A 83 -10.94 -2.09 -8.85
CA SER A 83 -10.88 -1.41 -7.54
C SER A 83 -9.42 -1.05 -7.27
N ASP A 84 -9.13 -0.33 -6.19
CA ASP A 84 -7.77 -0.17 -5.63
C ASP A 84 -7.12 -1.54 -5.45
N GLN A 85 -5.83 -1.69 -5.82
CA GLN A 85 -5.19 -3.00 -5.80
C GLN A 85 -5.24 -3.65 -4.42
N SER A 86 -5.00 -2.90 -3.35
CA SER A 86 -5.08 -3.45 -1.99
C SER A 86 -6.46 -4.05 -1.68
N GLN A 87 -7.53 -3.40 -2.14
CA GLN A 87 -8.90 -3.88 -2.02
C GLN A 87 -9.14 -5.11 -2.90
N LEU A 88 -8.58 -5.18 -4.10
CA LEU A 88 -8.65 -6.37 -4.95
C LEU A 88 -8.03 -7.59 -4.28
N TYR A 89 -6.87 -7.44 -3.63
CA TYR A 89 -6.27 -8.53 -2.84
C TYR A 89 -7.16 -8.95 -1.66
N ALA A 90 -7.79 -7.99 -0.98
CA ALA A 90 -8.71 -8.25 0.13
C ALA A 90 -10.01 -8.94 -0.33
N GLN A 91 -10.49 -8.64 -1.53
CA GLN A 91 -11.64 -9.34 -2.14
C GLN A 91 -11.25 -10.72 -2.65
N ARG A 92 -10.08 -10.86 -3.28
CA ARG A 92 -9.58 -12.15 -3.80
C ARG A 92 -9.58 -13.25 -2.74
N ILE A 93 -9.12 -12.96 -1.52
CA ILE A 93 -9.06 -13.97 -0.44
C ILE A 93 -10.44 -14.42 0.08
N LYS A 94 -11.52 -13.74 -0.32
CA LYS A 94 -12.91 -14.08 0.02
C LYS A 94 -13.62 -14.86 -1.07
N LEU A 95 -13.01 -15.03 -2.25
CA LEU A 95 -13.56 -15.79 -3.37
C LEU A 95 -13.53 -17.30 -3.07
N GLY A 96 -14.34 -18.08 -3.77
CA GLY A 96 -14.41 -19.53 -3.58
C GLY A 96 -13.07 -20.25 -3.82
N LYS A 97 -12.28 -19.76 -4.79
CA LYS A 97 -10.92 -20.25 -5.09
C LYS A 97 -9.94 -19.09 -5.30
N PRO A 98 -9.40 -18.48 -4.24
CA PRO A 98 -8.57 -17.27 -4.36
C PRO A 98 -7.36 -17.43 -5.30
N ASP A 99 -6.75 -18.61 -5.31
CA ASP A 99 -5.56 -18.91 -6.13
C ASP A 99 -5.87 -19.01 -7.63
N ASP A 100 -7.14 -19.08 -8.02
CA ASP A 100 -7.55 -19.08 -9.42
C ASP A 100 -7.54 -17.66 -10.03
N PHE A 101 -7.32 -16.62 -9.23
CA PHE A 101 -7.36 -15.22 -9.64
C PHE A 101 -6.02 -14.50 -9.48
N ILE A 102 -5.78 -13.51 -10.34
CA ILE A 102 -4.59 -12.66 -10.34
C ILE A 102 -4.98 -11.20 -10.44
N VAL A 103 -4.26 -10.36 -9.69
CA VAL A 103 -4.27 -8.91 -9.89
C VAL A 103 -3.26 -8.60 -10.99
N LEU A 104 -3.70 -7.95 -12.07
CA LEU A 104 -2.85 -7.54 -13.19
C LEU A 104 -1.89 -6.43 -12.75
N ALA A 105 -0.77 -6.29 -13.46
CA ALA A 105 0.33 -5.43 -13.01
C ALA A 105 0.04 -3.93 -13.16
N GLU A 106 -0.80 -3.54 -14.11
CA GLU A 106 -1.11 -2.13 -14.37
C GLU A 106 -1.88 -1.50 -13.20
N VAL A 107 -1.44 -0.28 -12.86
CA VAL A 107 -2.12 0.64 -11.95
C VAL A 107 -2.52 1.87 -12.76
N ILE A 108 -3.81 2.19 -12.81
CA ILE A 108 -4.37 3.19 -13.74
C ILE A 108 -4.68 4.54 -13.09
N SER A 109 -4.63 4.61 -11.76
CA SER A 109 -4.80 5.84 -10.97
C SER A 109 -3.62 6.04 -10.00
N LYS A 110 -3.64 7.13 -9.24
CA LYS A 110 -2.64 7.41 -8.20
C LYS A 110 -3.35 7.68 -6.89
N GLU A 111 -3.29 6.71 -5.97
CA GLU A 111 -3.90 6.79 -4.64
C GLU A 111 -2.82 6.70 -3.55
N PRO A 112 -2.11 7.81 -3.29
CA PRO A 112 -1.14 7.85 -2.21
C PRO A 112 -1.86 7.87 -0.86
N LEU A 113 -1.87 6.74 -0.16
CA LEU A 113 -2.46 6.60 1.16
C LEU A 113 -1.45 7.03 2.22
N GLY A 114 -1.94 7.76 3.23
CA GLY A 114 -1.06 8.32 4.25
C GLY A 114 -1.79 8.85 5.46
N PRO A 115 -1.11 8.99 6.60
CA PRO A 115 -1.68 9.62 7.79
C PRO A 115 -2.10 11.07 7.52
N VAL A 116 -3.34 11.39 7.90
CA VAL A 116 -3.90 12.74 7.82
C VAL A 116 -3.96 13.35 9.22
N VAL A 117 -3.44 14.56 9.36
CA VAL A 117 -3.47 15.32 10.62
C VAL A 117 -4.18 16.66 10.43
N ARG A 118 -4.64 17.27 11.52
CA ARG A 118 -5.24 18.61 11.50
C ARG A 118 -4.17 19.67 11.21
N ARG A 119 -4.57 20.79 10.62
CA ARG A 119 -3.72 21.99 10.48
C ARG A 119 -3.54 22.71 11.82
N GLY A 120 -2.43 23.44 11.96
CA GLY A 120 -2.15 24.31 13.12
C GLY A 120 -1.43 23.61 14.28
N ASP A 121 -0.95 22.39 14.07
CA ASP A 121 -0.16 21.62 15.03
C ASP A 121 1.07 21.04 14.33
N ASP A 122 2.09 21.89 14.16
CA ASP A 122 3.29 21.57 13.39
C ASP A 122 4.17 20.55 14.12
N ASP A 123 4.16 20.55 15.46
CA ASP A 123 4.84 19.55 16.28
C ASP A 123 4.25 18.16 16.00
N TRP A 124 2.93 18.01 16.08
CA TRP A 124 2.27 16.74 15.81
C TRP A 124 2.46 16.27 14.37
N PHE A 125 2.34 17.18 13.40
CA PHE A 125 2.63 16.87 12.00
C PHE A 125 4.05 16.31 11.83
N THR A 126 5.02 16.95 12.47
CA THR A 126 6.44 16.57 12.39
C THR A 126 6.68 15.21 13.05
N ILE A 127 6.09 14.94 14.21
CA ILE A 127 6.16 13.63 14.89
C ILE A 127 5.60 12.51 14.00
N VAL A 128 4.41 12.68 13.43
CA VAL A 128 3.78 11.66 12.58
C VAL A 128 4.62 11.42 11.33
N LYS A 129 5.12 12.50 10.69
CA LYS A 129 5.99 12.40 9.51
C LYS A 129 7.27 11.61 9.80
N TRP A 130 7.96 11.95 10.89
CA TRP A 130 9.21 11.29 11.26
C TRP A 130 9.04 9.85 11.73
N SER A 131 7.86 9.49 12.25
CA SER A 131 7.58 8.09 12.58
C SER A 131 7.59 7.17 11.34
N LEU A 132 7.09 7.65 10.20
CA LEU A 132 7.21 6.94 8.92
C LEU A 132 8.66 6.88 8.44
N PHE A 133 9.37 8.02 8.47
CA PHE A 133 10.74 8.08 7.99
C PHE A 133 11.71 7.23 8.82
N ALA A 134 11.49 7.14 10.13
CA ALA A 134 12.26 6.25 11.00
C ALA A 134 12.13 4.78 10.56
N MET A 135 10.92 4.32 10.23
CA MET A 135 10.70 2.95 9.75
C MET A 135 11.34 2.69 8.39
N LEU A 136 11.33 3.67 7.48
CA LEU A 136 11.96 3.56 6.15
C LEU A 136 13.49 3.52 6.25
N ASN A 137 14.09 4.43 7.02
CA ASN A 137 15.54 4.45 7.25
C ASN A 137 16.00 3.18 7.97
N ALA A 138 15.20 2.67 8.93
CA ALA A 138 15.50 1.41 9.59
C ALA A 138 15.54 0.23 8.61
N GLU A 139 14.60 0.17 7.65
CA GLU A 139 14.60 -0.86 6.61
C GLU A 139 15.86 -0.75 5.73
N GLU A 140 16.17 0.46 5.26
CA GLU A 140 17.35 0.70 4.41
C GLU A 140 18.66 0.34 5.12
N MET A 141 18.76 0.62 6.42
CA MET A 141 19.92 0.29 7.25
C MET A 141 19.94 -1.17 7.74
N GLY A 142 18.94 -1.99 7.39
CA GLY A 142 18.83 -3.38 7.83
C GLY A 142 18.51 -3.54 9.33
N ILE A 143 17.99 -2.51 9.98
CA ILE A 143 17.58 -2.52 11.38
C ILE A 143 16.16 -3.08 11.46
N SER A 144 15.97 -4.13 12.25
CA SER A 144 14.68 -4.80 12.46
C SER A 144 14.27 -4.74 13.93
N SER A 145 13.00 -5.06 14.22
CA SER A 145 12.51 -5.24 15.60
C SER A 145 13.35 -6.22 16.44
N LYS A 146 14.03 -7.17 15.77
CA LYS A 146 14.89 -8.19 16.38
C LYS A 146 16.34 -7.74 16.58
N SER A 147 16.88 -6.92 15.66
CA SER A 147 18.28 -6.48 15.68
C SER A 147 18.50 -5.12 16.34
N VAL A 148 17.44 -4.34 16.56
CA VAL A 148 17.52 -2.95 17.04
C VAL A 148 18.26 -2.80 18.38
N ASP A 149 18.14 -3.76 19.30
CA ASP A 149 18.84 -3.69 20.60
C ASP A 149 20.36 -3.79 20.44
N GLU A 150 20.81 -4.75 19.63
CA GLU A 150 22.23 -4.98 19.35
C GLU A 150 22.82 -3.81 18.56
N MET A 151 22.11 -3.36 17.53
CA MET A 151 22.54 -2.26 16.67
C MET A 151 22.55 -0.92 17.42
N ALA A 152 21.65 -0.69 18.37
CA ALA A 152 21.67 0.51 19.21
C ALA A 152 22.83 0.51 20.22
N ALA A 153 23.21 -0.67 20.73
CA ALA A 153 24.34 -0.80 21.64
C ALA A 153 25.70 -0.61 20.95
N LYS A 154 25.80 -0.96 19.66
CA LYS A 154 27.01 -0.83 18.84
C LYS A 154 26.68 -0.40 17.40
N PRO A 155 26.30 0.87 17.18
CA PRO A 155 26.04 1.38 15.85
C PRO A 155 27.28 1.25 14.96
N THR A 156 27.12 0.78 13.73
CA THR A 156 28.23 0.56 12.79
C THR A 156 28.47 1.76 11.87
N THR A 157 27.54 2.72 11.82
CA THR A 157 27.64 3.93 11.01
C THR A 157 27.14 5.15 11.81
N PRO A 158 27.60 6.38 11.47
CA PRO A 158 27.08 7.61 12.09
C PRO A 158 25.56 7.75 11.91
N ASP A 159 25.03 7.44 10.72
CA ASP A 159 23.59 7.56 10.46
C ASP A 159 22.76 6.61 11.33
N MET A 160 23.26 5.40 11.59
CA MET A 160 22.64 4.46 12.52
C MET A 160 22.70 4.98 13.95
N ALA A 161 23.83 5.57 14.37
CA ALA A 161 23.99 6.15 15.70
C ALA A 161 23.00 7.31 15.92
N HIS A 162 22.84 8.19 14.93
CA HIS A 162 21.86 9.28 14.96
C HIS A 162 20.43 8.75 14.99
N LEU A 163 20.08 7.81 14.10
CA LEU A 163 18.72 7.26 14.03
C LEU A 163 18.32 6.56 15.33
N LEU A 164 19.22 5.79 15.94
CA LEU A 164 18.94 5.04 17.17
C LEU A 164 19.11 5.87 18.44
N GLY A 165 19.46 7.16 18.32
CA GLY A 165 19.58 8.09 19.43
C GLY A 165 20.82 7.89 20.30
N ALA A 166 21.85 7.21 19.78
CA ALA A 166 23.13 7.03 20.45
C ALA A 166 24.02 8.28 20.35
N GLU A 167 23.85 9.06 19.28
CA GLU A 167 24.52 10.34 19.06
C GLU A 167 23.51 11.41 18.62
N GLY A 168 23.86 12.68 18.86
CA GLY A 168 22.99 13.82 18.55
C GLY A 168 21.81 13.99 19.50
N ASP A 169 20.96 14.97 19.20
CA ASP A 169 19.87 15.44 20.07
C ASP A 169 18.53 15.53 19.30
N PHE A 170 18.39 14.80 18.20
CA PHE A 170 17.25 14.88 17.28
C PHE A 170 15.88 14.70 17.97
N GLY A 171 15.80 13.86 19.02
CA GLY A 171 14.58 13.72 19.81
C GLY A 171 14.10 15.04 20.43
N LYS A 172 15.02 15.92 20.85
CA LYS A 172 14.66 17.23 21.43
C LYS A 172 13.97 18.14 20.41
N ASP A 173 14.40 18.10 19.16
CA ASP A 173 13.77 18.85 18.06
C ASP A 173 12.35 18.35 17.78
N LEU A 174 12.08 17.06 18.05
CA LEU A 174 10.75 16.44 18.00
C LEU A 174 9.97 16.56 19.31
N LYS A 175 10.55 17.14 20.38
CA LYS A 175 9.99 17.15 21.74
C LYS A 175 9.69 15.73 22.29
N LEU A 176 10.51 14.77 21.89
CA LEU A 176 10.46 13.36 22.29
C LEU A 176 11.79 12.93 22.93
N ASP A 177 11.78 11.72 23.50
CA ASP A 177 13.02 11.05 23.90
C ASP A 177 13.90 10.75 22.66
N ASN A 178 15.23 10.83 22.80
CA ASN A 178 16.16 10.60 21.68
C ASN A 178 16.05 9.18 21.10
N LYS A 179 15.50 8.22 21.87
CA LYS A 179 15.22 6.85 21.43
C LYS A 179 13.87 6.71 20.72
N CYS A 180 13.24 7.78 20.24
CA CYS A 180 11.90 7.69 19.61
C CYS A 180 11.88 6.72 18.42
N ALA A 181 12.86 6.77 17.52
CA ALA A 181 12.97 5.86 16.39
C ALA A 181 13.30 4.43 16.82
N TYR A 182 14.25 4.25 17.76
CA TYR A 182 14.50 2.95 18.40
C TYR A 182 13.21 2.33 18.94
N ASN A 183 12.40 3.10 19.67
CA ASN A 183 11.16 2.64 20.28
C ASN A 183 10.10 2.26 19.23
N ILE A 184 10.02 2.98 18.11
CA ILE A 184 9.15 2.62 16.98
C ILE A 184 9.57 1.27 16.42
N ILE A 185 10.84 1.13 16.05
CA ILE A 185 11.37 -0.10 15.44
C ILE A 185 11.23 -1.28 16.40
N LYS A 186 11.46 -1.07 17.71
CA LYS A 186 11.31 -2.12 18.71
C LYS A 186 9.87 -2.62 18.84
N GLN A 187 8.90 -1.71 18.77
CA GLN A 187 7.49 -2.03 18.99
C GLN A 187 6.81 -2.58 17.75
N VAL A 188 7.05 -1.98 16.58
CA VAL A 188 6.34 -2.32 15.35
C VAL A 188 7.25 -2.82 14.23
N GLY A 189 8.56 -2.72 14.37
CA GLY A 189 9.51 -3.07 13.31
C GLY A 189 9.72 -1.96 12.30
N ASN A 190 10.60 -2.21 11.34
CA ASN A 190 10.81 -1.34 10.20
C ASN A 190 9.65 -1.43 9.18
N TYR A 191 9.73 -0.65 8.10
CA TYR A 191 8.65 -0.59 7.11
C TYR A 191 8.40 -1.95 6.43
N GLN A 192 9.45 -2.68 6.03
CA GLN A 192 9.32 -4.03 5.48
C GLN A 192 8.62 -4.99 6.44
N GLU A 193 8.97 -5.01 7.73
CA GLU A 193 8.34 -5.91 8.71
C GLU A 193 6.84 -5.63 8.85
N VAL A 194 6.46 -4.34 8.85
CA VAL A 194 5.06 -3.92 8.86
C VAL A 194 4.37 -4.33 7.55
N PHE A 195 5.01 -4.13 6.41
CA PHE A 195 4.45 -4.51 5.11
C PHE A 195 4.25 -6.03 5.01
N ASP A 196 5.33 -6.80 5.21
CA ASP A 196 5.37 -8.25 5.00
C ASP A 196 4.31 -8.97 5.83
N ARG A 197 4.14 -8.61 7.11
CA ARG A 197 3.17 -9.28 8.00
C ARG A 197 1.71 -8.90 7.75
N ASN A 198 1.44 -7.68 7.28
CA ASN A 198 0.06 -7.20 7.16
C ASN A 198 -0.50 -7.40 5.76
N VAL A 199 0.30 -7.10 4.73
CA VAL A 199 -0.15 -7.12 3.33
C VAL A 199 0.78 -7.92 2.42
N GLY A 200 2.04 -8.10 2.80
CA GLY A 200 3.05 -8.72 1.98
C GLY A 200 3.08 -10.24 2.07
N LYS A 201 4.29 -10.79 1.85
CA LYS A 201 4.54 -12.23 1.69
C LYS A 201 4.14 -13.08 2.92
N ASP A 202 4.10 -12.48 4.11
CA ASP A 202 3.77 -13.19 5.36
C ASP A 202 2.28 -13.04 5.73
N SER A 203 1.51 -12.27 4.96
CA SER A 203 0.06 -12.11 5.13
C SER A 203 -0.75 -13.07 4.25
N ALA A 204 -2.08 -13.11 4.42
CA ALA A 204 -2.96 -13.82 3.49
C ALA A 204 -3.08 -13.12 2.11
N LEU A 205 -2.76 -11.83 2.04
CA LEU A 205 -2.95 -11.02 0.84
C LEU A 205 -1.85 -11.28 -0.20
N LYS A 206 -0.61 -11.53 0.25
CA LYS A 206 0.55 -11.82 -0.61
C LYS A 206 0.82 -10.72 -1.65
N ILE A 207 0.67 -9.45 -1.26
CA ILE A 207 0.95 -8.30 -2.11
C ILE A 207 2.46 -8.16 -2.30
N ALA A 208 2.91 -7.98 -3.54
CA ALA A 208 4.30 -7.65 -3.82
C ALA A 208 4.58 -6.17 -3.48
N ARG A 209 5.80 -5.82 -3.06
CA ARG A 209 6.15 -4.44 -2.66
C ARG A 209 5.83 -3.40 -3.74
N GLY A 210 6.20 -3.67 -4.99
CA GLY A 210 5.93 -2.76 -6.11
C GLY A 210 6.45 -1.34 -5.83
N GLN A 211 5.57 -0.34 -6.00
CA GLN A 211 5.90 1.08 -5.71
C GLN A 211 6.19 1.36 -4.24
N ASN A 212 5.89 0.43 -3.33
CA ASN A 212 6.19 0.53 -1.90
C ASN A 212 7.56 -0.07 -1.56
N ALA A 213 8.36 -0.51 -2.54
CA ALA A 213 9.75 -0.89 -2.32
C ALA A 213 10.59 0.32 -1.88
N LEU A 214 11.77 0.08 -1.30
CA LEU A 214 12.75 1.14 -1.10
C LEU A 214 13.14 1.76 -2.46
N TRP A 215 13.64 2.99 -2.39
CA TRP A 215 13.98 3.79 -3.58
C TRP A 215 15.29 3.37 -4.27
N ASN A 216 16.00 2.36 -3.77
CA ASN A 216 17.34 1.96 -4.20
C ASN A 216 17.38 0.65 -5.01
#